data_AF-A0A4Y3PI52-F1
#
_entry.id   AF-A0A4Y3PI52-F1
#
_cell.length_a   1.000
_cell.length_b   1.000
_cell.length_c   1.000
_cell.angle_alpha   90.00
_cell.angle_beta   90.00
_cell.angle_gamma   90.00
#
_symmetry.space_group_name_H-M   'P 1'
#
loop_
_entity.id
_entity.type
_entity.pdbx_description
1 polymer ?
#
loop_
_entity_poly.entity_id
_entity_poly.type
_entity_poly.pdbx_seq_one_letter_code
_entity_poly.pdbx_strand_id
1 'polypeptide(L)'
;MAQRLATNYAKAYFTVNEEELNQFVSLFTNEHISVDVKVCDNGDRDVILTDHNGEIQLSFCRAGNRYSCDSSYLIRDRQLANAMRKAMKTFRGYGIVHRIYEGFTMVYHYDQGSVVSIQELSGDEETSIFENTSLNAASELESLFQQEGSEREIESLRQETDRWLDLRNWAKGAAPEKLPAIDARLVSLSQRLFELEV
;
A
#
# COMPACT_ATOMS: atom_id res chain seq x y z
N MET A 1 5.43 -18.15 31.77
CA MET A 1 5.71 -17.54 30.44
C MET A 1 4.63 -18.04 29.51
N ALA A 2 3.90 -17.17 28.83
CA ALA A 2 2.86 -17.61 27.89
C ALA A 2 3.49 -18.39 26.72
N GLN A 3 3.02 -19.61 26.48
CA GLN A 3 3.50 -20.43 25.37
C GLN A 3 2.77 -20.04 24.09
N ARG A 4 3.51 -19.60 23.07
CA ARG A 4 2.94 -19.29 21.76
C ARG A 4 2.50 -20.59 21.09
N LEU A 5 1.23 -20.67 20.70
CA LEU A 5 0.66 -21.83 20.02
C LEU A 5 0.91 -21.78 18.51
N ALA A 6 0.64 -20.63 17.88
CA ALA A 6 0.85 -20.44 16.45
C ALA A 6 0.92 -18.95 16.08
N THR A 7 1.24 -18.65 14.82
CA THR A 7 1.15 -17.33 14.23
C THR A 7 0.39 -17.43 12.91
N ASN A 8 -0.80 -16.84 12.89
CA ASN A 8 -1.65 -16.77 11.71
C ASN A 8 -1.43 -15.44 10.99
N TYR A 9 -1.01 -15.49 9.74
CA TYR A 9 -1.01 -14.35 8.86
C TYR A 9 -2.37 -14.34 8.17
N ALA A 10 -3.33 -13.63 8.77
CA ALA A 10 -4.69 -13.53 8.24
C ALA A 10 -4.70 -12.84 6.86
N LYS A 11 -3.79 -11.87 6.68
CA LYS A 11 -3.48 -11.27 5.40
C LYS A 11 -2.00 -10.89 5.37
N ALA A 12 -1.30 -11.25 4.31
CA ALA A 12 0.07 -10.87 4.07
C ALA A 12 0.23 -10.46 2.61
N TYR A 13 0.69 -9.23 2.41
CA TYR A 13 0.90 -8.65 1.09
C TYR A 13 2.35 -8.21 0.91
N PHE A 14 2.94 -8.59 -0.22
CA PHE A 14 4.30 -8.21 -0.59
C PHE A 14 4.31 -7.62 -2.00
N THR A 15 5.12 -6.59 -2.20
CA THR A 15 5.47 -6.08 -3.53
C THR A 15 6.97 -6.02 -3.64
N VAL A 16 7.55 -6.85 -4.50
CA VAL A 16 9.00 -7.00 -4.65
C VAL A 16 9.39 -6.95 -6.12
N ASN A 17 10.59 -6.47 -6.41
CA ASN A 17 11.20 -6.65 -7.73
C ASN A 17 11.89 -8.04 -7.83
N GLU A 18 12.48 -8.32 -8.98
CA GLU A 18 13.19 -9.58 -9.24
C GLU A 18 14.37 -9.84 -8.28
N GLU A 19 15.17 -8.82 -7.98
CA GLU A 19 16.32 -8.94 -7.07
C GLU A 19 15.86 -9.17 -5.63
N GLU A 20 14.85 -8.43 -5.19
CA GLU A 20 14.22 -8.55 -3.88
C GLU A 20 13.57 -9.92 -3.70
N LEU A 21 12.97 -10.49 -4.75
CA LEU A 21 12.42 -11.85 -4.70
C LEU A 21 13.51 -12.92 -4.52
N ASN A 22 14.65 -12.76 -5.18
CA ASN A 22 15.79 -13.66 -4.97
C ASN A 22 16.40 -13.50 -3.57
N GLN A 23 16.43 -12.27 -3.04
CA GLN A 23 16.80 -12.02 -1.64
C GLN A 23 15.78 -12.60 -0.66
N PHE A 24 14.49 -12.56 -0.98
CA PHE A 24 13.42 -13.15 -0.19
C PHE A 24 13.66 -14.65 -0.04
N VAL A 25 13.87 -15.37 -1.14
CA VAL A 25 14.20 -16.80 -1.14
C VAL A 25 15.47 -17.07 -0.32
N SER A 26 16.52 -16.27 -0.54
CA SER A 26 17.80 -16.42 0.17
C SER A 26 17.67 -16.24 1.69
N LEU A 27 16.77 -15.38 2.15
CA LEU A 27 16.51 -15.15 3.58
C LEU A 27 16.06 -16.44 4.28
N PHE A 28 15.18 -17.21 3.64
CA PHE A 28 14.68 -18.47 4.21
C PHE A 28 15.74 -19.58 4.13
N THR A 29 16.47 -19.69 3.03
CA THR A 29 17.57 -20.65 2.89
C THR A 29 18.67 -20.44 3.95
N ASN A 30 19.02 -19.19 4.24
CA ASN A 30 20.01 -18.84 5.28
C ASN A 30 19.53 -19.19 6.69
N GLU A 31 18.22 -19.18 6.91
CA GLU A 31 17.60 -19.61 8.16
C GLU A 31 17.36 -21.13 8.16
N HIS A 32 17.99 -21.92 7.28
CA HIS A 32 17.86 -23.38 7.20
C HIS A 32 16.42 -23.88 6.98
N ILE A 33 15.58 -23.07 6.33
CA ILE A 33 14.22 -23.44 5.93
C ILE A 33 14.29 -24.01 4.52
N SER A 34 13.54 -25.09 4.26
CA SER A 34 13.46 -25.66 2.92
C SER A 34 12.60 -24.74 2.04
N VAL A 35 13.18 -24.30 0.92
CA VAL A 35 12.51 -23.43 -0.04
C VAL A 35 12.54 -24.10 -1.40
N ASP A 36 11.39 -24.21 -2.04
CA ASP A 36 11.27 -24.57 -3.45
C ASP A 36 10.66 -23.40 -4.23
N VAL A 37 11.15 -23.17 -5.44
CA VAL A 37 10.71 -22.06 -6.29
C VAL A 37 10.30 -22.61 -7.64
N LYS A 38 9.00 -22.55 -7.91
CA LYS A 38 8.44 -22.97 -9.19
C LYS A 38 8.11 -21.75 -10.04
N VAL A 39 8.62 -21.74 -11.26
CA VAL A 39 8.30 -20.72 -12.25
C VAL A 39 7.14 -21.23 -13.10
N CYS A 40 6.05 -20.47 -13.13
CA CYS A 40 4.86 -20.79 -13.90
C CYS A 40 4.99 -20.31 -15.36
N ASP A 41 4.21 -20.89 -16.27
CA ASP A 41 4.27 -20.60 -17.72
C ASP A 41 3.96 -19.12 -18.05
N ASN A 42 3.22 -18.44 -17.18
CA ASN A 42 2.90 -17.02 -17.28
C ASN A 42 4.00 -16.09 -16.71
N GLY A 43 5.08 -16.66 -16.17
CA GLY A 43 6.17 -15.94 -15.53
C GLY A 43 5.92 -15.60 -14.06
N ASP A 44 4.84 -16.08 -13.45
CA ASP A 44 4.64 -16.02 -11.99
C ASP A 44 5.62 -16.94 -11.27
N ARG A 45 5.82 -16.66 -9.97
CA ARG A 45 6.67 -17.49 -9.12
C ARG A 45 5.89 -18.01 -7.92
N ASP A 46 5.84 -19.32 -7.79
CA ASP A 46 5.38 -19.97 -6.57
C ASP A 46 6.60 -20.26 -5.69
N VAL A 47 6.64 -19.64 -4.52
CA VAL A 47 7.66 -19.90 -3.49
C VAL A 47 7.02 -20.76 -2.43
N ILE A 48 7.50 -21.98 -2.30
CA ILE A 48 7.04 -22.98 -1.36
C ILE A 48 8.04 -23.01 -0.20
N LEU A 49 7.54 -22.77 1.02
CA LEU A 49 8.31 -22.81 2.25
C LEU A 49 7.85 -24.00 3.07
N THR A 50 8.76 -24.94 3.33
CA THR A 50 8.46 -26.14 4.11
C THR A 50 9.22 -26.13 5.43
N ASP A 51 8.48 -26.33 6.51
CA ASP A 51 9.01 -26.54 7.85
C ASP A 51 8.66 -27.94 8.39
N HIS A 52 8.94 -28.21 9.66
CA HIS A 52 8.66 -29.50 10.29
C HIS A 52 7.17 -29.73 10.65
N ASN A 53 6.35 -28.68 10.58
CA ASN A 53 4.94 -28.64 10.97
C ASN A 53 3.98 -28.40 9.80
N GLY A 54 4.47 -28.08 8.60
CA GLY A 54 3.66 -27.82 7.42
C GLY A 54 4.42 -27.16 6.26
N GLU A 55 3.64 -26.83 5.23
CA GLU A 55 4.10 -26.22 4.00
C GLU A 55 3.24 -24.98 3.71
N ILE A 56 3.88 -23.92 3.22
CA ILE A 56 3.24 -22.66 2.88
C ILE A 56 3.65 -22.27 1.47
N GLN A 57 2.66 -22.06 0.62
CA GLN A 57 2.87 -21.59 -0.75
C GLN A 57 2.56 -20.10 -0.84
N LEU A 58 3.51 -19.35 -1.38
CA LEU A 58 3.40 -17.92 -1.67
C LEU A 58 3.45 -17.73 -3.18
N SER A 59 2.31 -17.37 -3.77
CA SER A 59 2.23 -17.09 -5.21
C SER A 59 2.52 -15.61 -5.46
N PHE A 60 3.62 -15.36 -6.18
CA PHE A 60 4.05 -14.05 -6.62
C PHE A 60 3.63 -13.84 -8.08
N CYS A 61 2.53 -13.12 -8.26
CA CYS A 61 2.01 -12.76 -9.57
C CYS A 61 2.83 -11.63 -10.18
N ARG A 62 3.26 -11.79 -11.44
CA ARG A 62 4.08 -10.80 -12.14
C ARG A 62 3.19 -9.68 -12.67
N ALA A 63 3.51 -8.45 -12.28
CA ALA A 63 2.89 -7.22 -12.77
C ALA A 63 3.97 -6.29 -13.35
N GLY A 64 4.26 -6.43 -14.65
CA GLY A 64 5.30 -5.67 -15.34
C GLY A 64 6.71 -6.03 -14.85
N ASN A 65 7.37 -5.10 -14.17
CA ASN A 65 8.73 -5.26 -13.61
C ASN A 65 8.74 -5.59 -12.10
N ARG A 66 7.57 -5.88 -11.52
CA ARG A 66 7.41 -6.23 -10.11
C ARG A 66 6.58 -7.50 -9.97
N TYR A 67 6.67 -8.09 -8.78
CA TYR A 67 5.86 -9.20 -8.34
C TYR A 67 5.04 -8.79 -7.14
N SER A 68 3.78 -9.20 -7.11
CA SER A 68 2.88 -9.01 -5.97
C SER A 68 2.42 -10.36 -5.44
N CYS A 69 2.45 -10.53 -4.13
CA CYS A 69 1.90 -11.70 -3.46
C CYS A 69 0.84 -11.25 -2.46
N ASP A 70 -0.36 -11.84 -2.54
CA ASP A 70 -1.40 -11.73 -1.51
C ASP A 70 -1.68 -13.15 -0.99
N SER A 71 -1.54 -13.35 0.31
CA SER A 71 -1.56 -14.69 0.91
C SER A 71 -2.10 -14.67 2.34
N SER A 72 -2.62 -15.81 2.77
CA SER A 72 -3.00 -16.06 4.16
C SER A 72 -2.54 -17.46 4.56
N TYR A 73 -1.94 -17.59 5.74
CA TYR A 73 -1.34 -18.86 6.17
C TYR A 73 -1.09 -18.92 7.68
N LEU A 74 -1.03 -20.14 8.22
CA LEU A 74 -0.78 -20.41 9.63
C LEU A 74 0.62 -21.03 9.80
N ILE A 75 1.48 -20.38 10.56
CA ILE A 75 2.79 -20.91 10.93
C ILE A 75 2.76 -21.37 12.38
N ARG A 76 3.05 -22.65 12.61
CA ARG A 76 3.23 -23.20 13.97
C ARG A 76 4.69 -23.13 14.42
N ASP A 77 5.60 -23.41 13.50
CA ASP A 77 7.03 -23.37 13.78
C ASP A 77 7.50 -21.95 14.19
N ARG A 78 8.40 -21.92 15.16
CA ARG A 78 8.99 -20.67 15.67
C ARG A 78 10.03 -20.12 14.71
N GLN A 79 10.80 -20.97 14.04
CA GLN A 79 11.87 -20.56 13.14
C GLN A 79 11.28 -19.93 11.86
N LEU A 80 10.33 -20.59 11.21
CA LEU A 80 9.61 -20.05 10.06
C LEU A 80 8.88 -18.75 10.38
N ALA A 81 8.20 -18.68 11.54
CA ALA A 81 7.50 -17.44 11.92
C ALA A 81 8.46 -16.27 12.17
N ASN A 82 9.65 -16.56 12.73
CA ASN A 82 10.68 -15.53 12.92
C ASN A 82 11.29 -15.08 11.59
N ALA A 83 11.55 -16.01 10.67
CA ALA A 83 12.03 -15.71 9.32
C ALA A 83 10.98 -14.88 8.55
N MET A 84 9.71 -15.27 8.60
CA MET A 84 8.62 -14.53 7.95
C MET A 84 8.44 -13.13 8.54
N ARG A 85 8.60 -12.97 9.86
CA ARG A 85 8.63 -11.64 10.49
C ARG A 85 9.80 -10.79 9.98
N LYS A 86 10.99 -11.37 9.78
CA LYS A 86 12.12 -10.65 9.17
C LYS A 86 11.80 -10.27 7.73
N ALA A 87 11.22 -11.18 6.95
CA ALA A 87 10.80 -10.92 5.57
C ALA A 87 9.78 -9.76 5.49
N MET A 88 8.76 -9.75 6.35
CA MET A 88 7.80 -8.65 6.47
C MET A 88 8.51 -7.30 6.65
N LYS A 89 9.51 -7.25 7.54
CA LYS A 89 10.29 -6.03 7.79
C LYS A 89 11.20 -5.64 6.62
N THR A 90 11.93 -6.60 6.05
CA THR A 90 12.94 -6.33 5.01
C THR A 90 12.29 -5.93 3.68
N PHE A 91 11.20 -6.59 3.30
CA PHE A 91 10.53 -6.41 2.00
C PHE A 91 9.30 -5.52 2.08
N ARG A 92 9.22 -4.67 3.13
CA ARG A 92 8.15 -3.69 3.34
C ARG A 92 6.75 -4.29 3.18
N GLY A 93 6.55 -5.48 3.73
CA GLY A 93 5.28 -6.17 3.61
C GLY A 93 4.19 -5.50 4.43
N TYR A 94 2.95 -5.72 4.01
CA TYR A 94 1.75 -5.27 4.69
C TYR A 94 1.00 -6.49 5.21
N GLY A 95 0.23 -6.34 6.28
CA GLY A 95 -0.58 -7.46 6.72
C GLY A 95 -1.14 -7.38 8.11
N ILE A 96 -1.99 -8.36 8.41
CA ILE A 96 -2.61 -8.57 9.72
C ILE A 96 -2.13 -9.94 10.22
N VAL A 97 -1.46 -9.92 11.37
CA VAL A 97 -0.80 -11.11 11.93
C VAL A 97 -1.30 -11.38 13.33
N HIS A 98 -1.92 -12.53 13.54
CA HIS A 98 -2.41 -12.98 14.84
C HIS A 98 -1.39 -13.92 15.46
N ARG A 99 -0.80 -13.55 16.59
CA ARG A 99 -0.02 -14.48 17.44
C ARG A 99 -0.95 -15.06 18.48
N ILE A 100 -1.17 -16.37 18.38
CA ILE A 100 -2.13 -17.09 19.20
C ILE A 100 -1.38 -17.62 20.43
N TYR A 101 -1.85 -17.23 21.60
CA TYR A 101 -1.40 -17.72 22.90
C TYR A 101 -2.53 -18.51 23.56
N GLU A 102 -2.20 -19.19 24.65
CA GLU A 102 -3.22 -19.82 25.48
C GLU A 102 -4.04 -18.74 26.20
N GLY A 103 -5.32 -18.61 25.86
CA GLY A 103 -6.27 -17.69 26.49
C GLY A 103 -6.43 -16.32 25.82
N PHE A 104 -5.51 -15.92 24.93
CA PHE A 104 -5.57 -14.63 24.24
C PHE A 104 -4.84 -14.63 22.88
N THR A 105 -5.14 -13.67 22.03
CA THR A 105 -4.53 -13.48 20.72
C THR A 105 -4.01 -12.06 20.56
N MET A 106 -2.75 -11.92 20.17
CA MET A 106 -2.15 -10.62 19.85
C MET A 106 -2.26 -10.37 18.35
N VAL A 107 -2.98 -9.34 17.95
CA VAL A 107 -3.15 -8.91 16.55
C VAL A 107 -2.15 -7.79 16.26
N TYR A 108 -1.35 -7.98 15.22
CA TYR A 108 -0.36 -7.01 14.75
C TYR A 108 -0.77 -6.51 13.36
N HIS A 109 -0.82 -5.19 13.20
CA HIS A 109 -0.99 -4.54 11.90
C HIS A 109 0.38 -4.08 11.40
N TYR A 110 0.74 -4.57 10.21
CA TYR A 110 1.96 -4.21 9.51
C TYR A 110 1.64 -3.26 8.36
N ASP A 111 2.41 -2.17 8.31
CA ASP A 111 2.45 -1.21 7.22
C ASP A 111 3.90 -0.98 6.81
N GLN A 112 4.22 -1.22 5.53
CA GLN A 112 5.58 -1.16 4.99
C GLN A 112 6.65 -1.83 5.86
N GLY A 113 6.33 -3.00 6.42
CA GLY A 113 7.23 -3.79 7.27
C GLY A 113 7.39 -3.28 8.70
N SER A 114 6.71 -2.20 9.07
CA SER A 114 6.66 -1.66 10.43
C SER A 114 5.34 -2.02 11.09
N VAL A 115 5.37 -2.28 12.40
CA VAL A 115 4.13 -2.51 13.17
C VAL A 115 3.52 -1.15 13.48
N VAL A 116 2.31 -0.90 12.98
CA VAL A 116 1.55 0.35 13.21
C VAL A 116 0.51 0.22 14.30
N SER A 117 0.00 -0.98 14.55
CA SER A 117 -0.93 -1.22 15.66
C SER A 117 -0.76 -2.63 16.23
N ILE A 118 -1.00 -2.75 17.54
CA ILE A 118 -1.04 -4.01 18.28
C ILE A 118 -2.29 -4.00 19.15
N GLN A 119 -3.09 -5.04 19.03
CA GLN A 119 -4.29 -5.26 19.84
C GLN A 119 -4.20 -6.63 20.52
N GLU A 120 -4.73 -6.74 21.72
CA GLU A 120 -4.98 -8.02 22.40
C GLU A 120 -6.46 -8.35 22.34
N LEU A 121 -6.75 -9.57 21.90
CA LEU A 121 -8.09 -10.16 21.88
C LEU A 121 -8.12 -11.26 22.94
N SER A 122 -8.89 -11.03 24.01
CA SER A 122 -9.06 -11.95 25.14
C SER A 122 -10.55 -12.23 25.34
N GLY A 123 -11.03 -13.35 24.78
CA GLY A 123 -12.46 -13.67 24.80
C GLY A 123 -13.28 -12.71 23.94
N ASP A 124 -14.10 -11.86 24.57
CA ASP A 124 -14.93 -10.84 23.93
C ASP A 124 -14.38 -9.41 24.15
N GLU A 125 -13.25 -9.28 24.84
CA GLU A 125 -12.60 -8.01 25.11
C GLU A 125 -11.46 -7.75 24.10
N GLU A 126 -11.47 -6.56 23.51
CA GLU A 126 -10.40 -6.04 22.65
C GLU A 126 -9.69 -4.89 23.36
N THR A 127 -8.38 -5.03 23.56
CA THR A 127 -7.54 -4.00 24.20
C THR A 127 -6.48 -3.53 23.23
N SER A 128 -6.49 -2.24 22.86
CA SER A 128 -5.39 -1.64 22.09
C SER A 128 -4.15 -1.50 22.98
N ILE A 129 -3.05 -2.14 22.58
CA ILE A 129 -1.78 -2.14 23.31
C ILE A 129 -0.84 -1.07 22.76
N PHE A 130 -0.87 -0.86 21.45
CA PHE A 130 0.01 0.08 20.77
C PHE A 130 -0.66 0.57 19.50
N GLU A 131 -0.51 1.87 19.24
CA GLU A 131 -0.90 2.47 17.97
C GLU A 131 0.10 3.57 17.63
N ASN A 132 0.67 3.50 16.43
CA ASN A 132 1.60 4.50 15.94
C ASN A 132 0.85 5.57 15.16
N THR A 133 0.34 6.57 15.88
CA THR A 133 -0.42 7.71 15.31
C THR A 133 0.40 8.54 14.31
N SER A 134 1.74 8.51 14.39
CA SER A 134 2.61 9.38 13.59
C SER A 134 2.78 8.96 12.12
N LEU A 135 2.65 7.66 11.80
CA LEU A 135 2.74 7.16 10.42
C LEU A 135 1.47 7.50 9.62
N ASN A 136 0.30 7.46 10.26
CA ASN A 136 -0.97 7.83 9.63
C ASN A 136 -1.10 9.36 9.46
N ALA A 137 -0.62 10.15 10.42
CA ALA A 137 -0.73 11.60 10.37
C ALA A 137 -0.03 12.20 9.14
N ALA A 138 1.13 11.70 8.71
CA ALA A 138 1.84 12.26 7.56
C ALA A 138 1.12 11.98 6.25
N SER A 139 0.61 10.76 6.06
CA SER A 139 -0.15 10.40 4.84
C SER A 139 -1.52 11.07 4.80
N GLU A 140 -2.19 11.20 5.94
CA GLU A 140 -3.45 11.96 6.05
C GLU A 140 -3.21 13.45 5.79
N LEU A 141 -2.14 14.03 6.34
CA LEU A 141 -1.76 15.42 6.07
C LEU A 141 -1.37 15.65 4.60
N GLU A 142 -0.66 14.71 3.97
CA GLU A 142 -0.33 14.79 2.55
C GLU A 142 -1.58 14.71 1.67
N SER A 143 -2.53 13.83 2.00
CA SER A 143 -3.81 13.74 1.31
C SER A 143 -4.65 15.02 1.50
N LEU A 144 -4.75 15.55 2.71
CA LEU A 144 -5.45 16.80 3.00
C LEU A 144 -4.79 18.00 2.30
N PHE A 145 -3.45 18.04 2.26
CA PHE A 145 -2.71 19.10 1.59
C PHE A 145 -2.88 19.05 0.06
N GLN A 146 -2.89 17.85 -0.54
CA GLN A 146 -3.17 17.68 -1.97
C GLN A 146 -4.61 18.11 -2.31
N GLN A 147 -5.58 17.79 -1.45
CA GLN A 147 -6.97 18.25 -1.59
C GLN A 147 -7.10 19.78 -1.47
N GLU A 148 -6.47 20.42 -0.49
CA GLU A 148 -6.49 21.89 -0.39
C GLU A 148 -5.77 22.56 -1.58
N GLY A 149 -4.71 21.93 -2.09
CA GLY A 149 -3.96 22.43 -3.25
C GLY A 149 -4.80 22.46 -4.52
N SER A 150 -5.50 21.36 -4.82
CA SER A 150 -6.39 21.29 -5.99
C SER A 150 -7.59 22.23 -5.87
N GLU A 151 -8.19 22.35 -4.68
CA GLU A 151 -9.30 23.29 -4.44
C GLU A 151 -8.89 24.75 -4.67
N ARG A 152 -7.71 25.16 -4.18
CA ARG A 152 -7.19 26.53 -4.40
C ARG A 152 -6.83 26.78 -5.88
N GLU A 153 -6.28 25.78 -6.57
CA GLU A 153 -5.97 25.89 -8.00
C GLU A 153 -7.26 26.02 -8.83
N ILE A 154 -8.28 25.20 -8.52
CA ILE A 154 -9.61 25.28 -9.15
C ILE A 154 -10.24 26.65 -8.94
N GLU A 155 -10.20 27.18 -7.72
CA GLU A 155 -10.74 28.51 -7.40
C GLU A 155 -10.01 29.62 -8.19
N SER A 156 -8.68 29.56 -8.27
CA SER A 156 -7.90 30.51 -9.07
C SER A 156 -8.22 30.42 -10.57
N LEU A 157 -8.38 29.21 -11.11
CA LEU A 157 -8.70 28.97 -12.51
C LEU A 157 -10.12 29.43 -12.86
N ARG A 158 -11.07 29.26 -11.94
CA ARG A 158 -12.44 29.80 -12.09
C ARG A 158 -12.43 31.32 -12.13
N GLN A 159 -11.72 31.97 -11.22
CA GLN A 159 -11.55 33.42 -11.23
C GLN A 159 -10.85 33.93 -12.49
N GLU A 160 -9.84 33.23 -13.01
CA GLU A 160 -9.19 33.58 -14.28
C GLU A 160 -10.16 33.41 -15.46
N THR A 161 -10.93 32.32 -15.47
CA THR A 161 -11.95 32.04 -16.50
C THR A 161 -13.00 33.14 -16.55
N ASP A 162 -13.53 33.56 -15.40
CA ASP A 162 -14.52 34.65 -15.31
C ASP A 162 -13.97 35.96 -15.89
N ARG A 163 -12.72 36.31 -15.58
CA ARG A 163 -12.06 37.50 -16.14
C ARG A 163 -11.92 37.42 -17.66
N TRP A 164 -11.60 36.24 -18.20
CA TRP A 164 -11.50 36.05 -19.65
C TRP A 164 -12.89 36.06 -20.33
N LEU A 165 -13.92 35.54 -19.67
CA LEU A 165 -15.31 35.61 -20.15
C LEU A 165 -15.82 37.06 -20.19
N ASP A 166 -15.49 37.86 -19.18
CA ASP A 166 -15.79 39.29 -19.16
C ASP A 166 -15.04 40.04 -20.26
N LEU A 167 -13.74 39.75 -20.43
CA LEU A 167 -12.94 40.34 -21.51
C LEU A 167 -13.49 39.95 -22.89
N ARG A 168 -13.95 38.70 -23.05
CA ARG A 168 -14.61 38.22 -24.26
C ARG A 168 -15.88 39.00 -24.55
N ASN A 169 -16.72 39.23 -23.54
CA ASN A 169 -17.97 39.98 -23.69
C ASN A 169 -17.72 41.45 -24.07
N TRP A 170 -16.68 42.08 -23.51
CA TRP A 170 -16.25 43.41 -23.92
C TRP A 170 -15.69 43.43 -25.36
N ALA A 171 -14.82 42.48 -25.70
CA ALA A 171 -14.16 42.40 -27.00
C ALA A 171 -15.15 42.20 -28.16
N LYS A 172 -16.28 41.52 -27.93
CA LYS A 172 -17.36 41.36 -28.93
C LYS A 172 -17.87 42.70 -29.49
N GLY A 173 -17.88 43.76 -28.66
CA GLY A 173 -18.33 45.09 -29.07
C GLY A 173 -17.21 46.05 -29.47
N ALA A 174 -16.02 45.91 -28.87
CA ALA A 174 -14.95 46.91 -28.97
C ALA A 174 -13.74 46.50 -29.80
N ALA A 175 -13.43 45.20 -29.90
CA ALA A 175 -12.21 44.69 -30.54
C ALA A 175 -12.37 43.22 -30.98
N PRO A 176 -13.21 42.94 -31.99
CA PRO A 176 -13.55 41.58 -32.41
C PRO A 176 -12.33 40.79 -32.92
N GLU A 177 -11.27 41.45 -33.39
CA GLU A 177 -10.03 40.82 -33.81
C GLU A 177 -9.28 40.10 -32.69
N LYS A 178 -9.56 40.41 -31.41
CA LYS A 178 -8.93 39.77 -30.24
C LYS A 178 -9.67 38.52 -29.76
N LEU A 179 -10.88 38.25 -30.27
CA LEU A 179 -11.70 37.11 -29.85
C LEU A 179 -11.01 35.75 -30.01
N PRO A 180 -10.27 35.45 -31.11
CA PRO A 180 -9.63 34.15 -31.26
C PRO A 180 -8.57 33.85 -30.19
N ALA A 181 -7.84 34.88 -29.77
CA ALA A 181 -6.82 34.74 -28.72
C ALA A 181 -7.45 34.52 -27.34
N ILE A 182 -8.58 35.17 -27.07
CA ILE A 182 -9.36 34.99 -25.83
C ILE A 182 -9.98 33.59 -25.78
N ASP A 183 -10.57 33.14 -26.88
CA ASP A 183 -11.18 31.81 -26.96
C ASP A 183 -10.14 30.69 -26.80
N ALA A 184 -8.94 30.83 -27.39
CA ALA A 184 -7.85 29.90 -27.20
C ALA A 184 -7.41 29.79 -25.72
N ARG A 185 -7.39 30.92 -25.00
CA ARG A 185 -7.04 30.95 -23.59
C ARG A 185 -8.13 30.30 -22.71
N LEU A 186 -9.41 30.55 -23.00
CA LEU A 186 -10.53 29.90 -22.31
C LEU A 186 -10.53 28.38 -22.50
N VAL A 187 -10.18 27.87 -23.69
CA VAL A 187 -10.06 26.43 -23.94
C VAL A 187 -8.96 25.82 -23.07
N SER A 188 -7.80 26.47 -22.96
CA SER A 188 -6.71 25.97 -22.11
C SER A 188 -7.08 25.92 -20.62
N LEU A 189 -7.83 26.93 -20.13
CA LEU A 189 -8.29 26.97 -18.75
C LEU A 189 -9.35 25.90 -18.48
N SER A 190 -10.26 25.66 -19.43
CA SER A 190 -11.28 24.60 -19.33
C SER A 190 -10.68 23.20 -19.30
N GLN A 191 -9.63 22.94 -20.07
CA GLN A 191 -8.92 21.66 -20.05
C GLN A 191 -8.25 21.43 -18.69
N ARG A 192 -7.58 22.47 -18.15
CA ARG A 192 -6.91 22.38 -16.85
C ARG A 192 -7.89 22.19 -15.70
N LEU A 193 -9.05 22.86 -15.73
CA LEU A 193 -10.12 22.65 -14.75
C LEU A 193 -10.63 21.20 -14.80
N PHE A 194 -10.85 20.66 -16.00
CA PHE A 194 -11.32 19.28 -16.16
C PHE A 194 -10.31 18.25 -15.64
N GLU A 195 -9.00 18.48 -15.82
CA GLU A 195 -7.94 17.61 -15.27
C GLU A 195 -7.89 17.58 -13.74
N LEU A 196 -8.31 18.68 -13.08
CA LEU A 196 -8.25 18.83 -11.63
C LEU A 196 -9.55 18.40 -10.92
N GLU A 197 -10.66 18.27 -11.65
CA GLU A 197 -11.97 17.86 -11.12
C GLU A 197 -12.24 16.33 -11.18
N VAL A 198 -11.29 15.53 -11.69
CA VAL A 198 -11.35 14.04 -11.80
C VAL A 198 -10.66 13.37 -10.61
#